data_AF-A0A833AQG7-F1
#
_entry.id   AF-A0A833AQG7-F1
#
_cell.length_a   1.000
_cell.length_b   1.000
_cell.length_c   1.000
_cell.angle_alpha   90.00
_cell.angle_beta   90.00
_cell.angle_gamma   90.00
#
_symmetry.space_group_name_H-M   'P 1'
#
loop_
_entity.id
_entity.type
_entity.pdbx_description
1 polymer ?
#
loop_
_entity_poly.entity_id
_entity_poly.type
_entity_poly.pdbx_seq_one_letter_code
_entity_poly.pdbx_strand_id
1 'polypeptide(L)'
;MKSATIVITLIAIFGCLSFGSNRFMQTKTESREIQQQIEEFVPQWAKSVIWYQIFPERFRNGDPGNDPTVNDIVGADPTELPKAWRVHPWGSDWYQLQDYEIENGDAALWKHLLRRRYGGDLQGIIDKLDYLHDLGITAIYLNPVFDSPSLHKYDGASYHHIDPNFGPDPKGDRLL
;
A
#
# COMPACT_ATOMS: atom_id res chain seq x y z
N MET A 1 30.86 -2.28 -4.51
CA MET A 1 29.43 -1.99 -4.81
C MET A 1 28.68 -3.31 -4.75
N LYS A 2 27.88 -3.56 -3.70
CA LYS A 2 27.04 -4.77 -3.62
C LYS A 2 25.59 -4.33 -3.82
N SER A 3 24.98 -4.86 -4.88
CA SER A 3 23.59 -4.62 -5.29
C SER A 3 22.65 -5.30 -4.29
N ALA A 4 21.63 -4.60 -3.81
CA ALA A 4 20.57 -5.16 -2.98
C ALA A 4 19.38 -5.54 -3.86
N THR A 5 18.91 -6.78 -3.71
CA THR A 5 17.74 -7.33 -4.42
C THR A 5 16.55 -7.35 -3.45
N ILE A 6 15.42 -6.76 -3.85
CA ILE A 6 14.16 -6.77 -3.10
C ILE A 6 13.31 -7.96 -3.58
N VAL A 7 12.75 -8.73 -2.65
CA VAL A 7 11.88 -9.89 -2.93
C VAL A 7 10.48 -9.62 -2.37
N ILE A 8 9.44 -9.78 -3.20
CA ILE A 8 8.02 -9.66 -2.85
C ILE A 8 7.38 -11.06 -2.97
N THR A 9 6.59 -11.53 -2.00
CA THR A 9 5.88 -12.82 -2.10
C THR A 9 4.53 -12.81 -1.38
N LEU A 10 3.48 -13.32 -2.05
CA LEU A 10 2.09 -13.50 -1.59
C LEU A 10 1.89 -14.93 -1.01
N ILE A 11 1.05 -15.09 0.03
CA ILE A 11 0.76 -16.40 0.68
C ILE A 11 -0.70 -16.81 0.45
N ALA A 12 -0.93 -18.10 0.13
CA ALA A 12 -2.24 -18.76 0.11
C ALA A 12 -2.26 -19.98 1.06
N ILE A 13 -3.39 -20.22 1.75
CA ILE A 13 -3.56 -21.23 2.80
C ILE A 13 -4.48 -22.35 2.30
N PHE A 14 -4.13 -23.62 2.55
CA PHE A 14 -5.07 -24.77 2.43
C PHE A 14 -5.02 -25.67 3.67
N GLY A 15 -6.20 -26.09 4.12
CA GLY A 15 -6.48 -26.75 5.40
C GLY A 15 -6.39 -28.29 5.41
N CYS A 16 -6.45 -28.83 6.64
CA CYS A 16 -6.12 -30.19 7.06
C CYS A 16 -7.39 -31.04 7.34
N LEU A 17 -7.32 -32.36 7.15
CA LEU A 17 -8.32 -33.36 7.60
C LEU A 17 -7.62 -34.61 8.19
N SER A 18 -8.08 -35.04 9.36
CA SER A 18 -7.51 -36.10 10.21
C SER A 18 -8.19 -37.47 10.05
N PHE A 19 -7.48 -38.56 10.35
CA PHE A 19 -8.01 -39.84 10.85
C PHE A 19 -6.96 -40.52 11.76
N GLY A 20 -7.37 -41.19 12.84
CA GLY A 20 -6.47 -41.80 13.84
C GLY A 20 -6.75 -43.28 14.16
N SER A 21 -5.79 -43.96 14.82
CA SER A 21 -5.97 -44.91 15.94
C SER A 21 -4.67 -45.63 16.39
N ASN A 22 -4.43 -45.61 17.71
CA ASN A 22 -3.71 -46.55 18.61
C ASN A 22 -2.29 -47.09 18.33
N ARG A 23 -1.31 -46.65 19.14
CA ARG A 23 -0.52 -47.56 20.04
C ARG A 23 0.29 -46.77 21.09
N PHE A 24 0.21 -47.21 22.34
CA PHE A 24 0.78 -46.58 23.54
C PHE A 24 2.06 -47.37 23.92
N MET A 25 3.25 -46.87 23.54
CA MET A 25 4.58 -47.12 24.19
C MET A 25 5.71 -46.52 23.34
N GLN A 26 5.73 -45.20 23.17
CA GLN A 26 6.78 -44.47 22.43
C GLN A 26 6.69 -42.95 22.73
N THR A 27 6.95 -42.48 23.96
CA THR A 27 6.44 -41.14 24.37
C THR A 27 7.44 -40.11 24.90
N LYS A 28 8.76 -40.36 24.87
CA LYS A 28 9.75 -39.33 25.28
C LYS A 28 10.85 -38.99 24.27
N THR A 29 11.27 -39.96 23.45
CA THR A 29 12.29 -39.72 22.42
C THR A 29 11.64 -39.19 21.14
N GLU A 30 10.55 -39.81 20.71
CA GLU A 30 9.79 -39.35 19.53
C GLU A 30 9.17 -37.96 19.73
N SER A 31 8.74 -37.61 20.96
CA SER A 31 8.21 -36.27 21.24
C SER A 31 9.28 -35.18 21.12
N ARG A 32 10.56 -35.49 21.38
CA ARG A 32 11.67 -34.54 21.15
C ARG A 32 12.06 -34.43 19.68
N GLU A 33 11.98 -35.52 18.91
CA GLU A 33 12.26 -35.54 17.47
C GLU A 33 11.14 -34.87 16.66
N ILE A 34 9.87 -35.09 17.04
CA ILE A 34 8.71 -34.42 16.42
C ILE A 34 8.73 -32.89 16.69
N GLN A 35 9.30 -32.45 17.81
CA GLN A 35 9.47 -31.02 18.09
C GLN A 35 10.58 -30.35 17.25
N GLN A 36 11.44 -31.13 16.60
CA GLN A 36 12.67 -30.64 15.97
C GLN A 36 12.56 -30.38 14.45
N GLN A 37 11.38 -30.61 13.84
CA GLN A 37 11.18 -30.44 12.39
C GLN A 37 9.88 -29.72 12.01
N ILE A 38 9.48 -28.68 12.76
CA ILE A 38 8.74 -27.60 12.10
C ILE A 38 9.82 -26.67 11.55
N GLU A 39 10.28 -26.94 10.33
CA GLU A 39 11.05 -25.95 9.58
C GLU A 39 10.22 -24.67 9.56
N GLU A 40 10.77 -23.63 10.18
CA GLU A 40 10.08 -22.37 10.32
C GLU A 40 9.92 -21.74 8.93
N PHE A 41 8.68 -21.67 8.44
CA PHE A 41 8.32 -21.14 7.11
C PHE A 41 8.60 -19.63 6.96
N VAL A 42 8.82 -18.92 8.06
CA VAL A 42 9.05 -17.47 8.04
C VAL A 42 10.43 -17.19 7.41
N PRO A 43 10.50 -16.36 6.35
CA PRO A 43 11.77 -15.96 5.78
C PRO A 43 12.68 -15.34 6.86
N GLN A 44 13.90 -15.85 7.01
CA GLN A 44 14.78 -15.43 8.11
C GLN A 44 15.12 -13.94 8.08
N TRP A 45 15.16 -13.33 6.89
CA TRP A 45 15.35 -11.88 6.74
C TRP A 45 14.22 -11.08 7.38
N ALA A 46 12.98 -11.56 7.35
CA ALA A 46 11.81 -10.83 7.85
C ALA A 46 11.87 -10.61 9.38
N LYS A 47 12.65 -11.43 10.09
CA LYS A 47 12.84 -11.34 11.55
C LYS A 47 13.85 -10.29 11.98
N SER A 48 14.77 -9.91 11.11
CA SER A 48 15.85 -8.96 11.43
C SER A 48 15.66 -7.59 10.80
N VAL A 49 14.71 -7.44 9.87
CA VAL A 49 14.45 -6.15 9.23
C VAL A 49 13.67 -5.19 10.13
N ILE A 50 13.94 -3.91 9.94
CA ILE A 50 13.15 -2.81 10.47
C ILE A 50 12.22 -2.34 9.35
N TRP A 51 10.93 -2.54 9.55
CA TRP A 51 9.89 -2.21 8.58
C TRP A 51 9.46 -0.74 8.67
N TYR A 52 9.22 -0.14 7.50
CA TYR A 52 8.55 1.16 7.39
C TYR A 52 7.37 1.04 6.44
N GLN A 53 6.17 1.32 6.95
CA GLN A 53 4.97 1.34 6.12
C GLN A 53 4.81 2.72 5.45
N ILE A 54 4.57 2.71 4.15
CA ILE A 54 4.34 3.93 3.36
C ILE A 54 2.95 3.85 2.75
N PHE A 55 2.18 4.92 2.96
CA PHE A 55 0.99 5.23 2.19
C PHE A 55 1.37 6.19 1.06
N PRO A 56 1.59 5.72 -0.20
CA PRO A 56 2.31 6.48 -1.23
C PRO A 56 1.70 7.87 -1.48
N GLU A 57 0.37 7.91 -1.61
CA GLU A 57 -0.44 9.12 -1.85
C GLU A 57 -0.18 10.25 -0.84
N ARG A 58 0.33 9.94 0.36
CA ARG A 58 0.59 10.91 1.46
C ARG A 58 2.02 10.95 1.95
N PHE A 59 2.94 10.28 1.27
CA PHE A 59 4.32 10.24 1.74
C PHE A 59 5.13 11.43 1.21
N ARG A 60 5.22 11.56 -0.11
CA ARG A 60 5.89 12.66 -0.79
C ARG A 60 5.50 12.70 -2.26
N ASN A 61 5.21 13.88 -2.78
CA ASN A 61 5.09 14.15 -4.20
C ASN A 61 6.50 14.38 -4.77
N GLY A 62 6.95 13.51 -5.67
CA GLY A 62 8.23 13.60 -6.37
C GLY A 62 8.11 13.97 -7.84
N ASP A 63 6.95 13.74 -8.45
CA ASP A 63 6.66 14.11 -9.83
C ASP A 63 5.26 14.74 -9.97
N PRO A 64 5.14 16.08 -9.91
CA PRO A 64 3.87 16.75 -10.12
C PRO A 64 3.25 16.52 -11.52
N GLY A 65 4.01 15.95 -12.47
CA GLY A 65 3.53 15.60 -13.80
C GLY A 65 2.51 14.44 -13.82
N ASN A 66 2.42 13.65 -12.75
CA ASN A 66 1.44 12.59 -12.59
C ASN A 66 0.39 12.87 -11.49
N ASP A 67 0.31 14.12 -11.01
CA ASP A 67 -0.68 14.50 -9.99
C ASP A 67 -2.11 14.12 -10.41
N PRO A 68 -2.93 13.57 -9.49
CA PRO A 68 -4.31 13.22 -9.79
C PRO A 68 -5.13 14.41 -10.26
N THR A 69 -6.11 14.13 -11.11
CA THR A 69 -7.15 15.06 -11.55
C THR A 69 -8.52 14.61 -11.06
N VAL A 70 -9.54 15.44 -11.26
CA VAL A 70 -10.93 15.07 -10.95
C VAL A 70 -11.42 13.86 -11.77
N ASN A 71 -10.82 13.60 -12.93
CA ASN A 71 -11.19 12.43 -13.75
C ASN A 71 -10.66 11.13 -13.15
N ASP A 72 -9.56 11.19 -12.39
CA ASP A 72 -8.93 10.01 -11.78
C ASP A 72 -9.71 9.47 -10.58
N ILE A 73 -10.64 10.26 -10.03
CA ILE A 73 -11.49 9.84 -8.90
C ILE A 73 -12.85 9.30 -9.35
N VAL A 74 -13.12 9.22 -10.66
CA VAL A 74 -14.36 8.68 -11.20
C VAL A 74 -14.49 7.21 -10.82
N GLY A 75 -15.58 6.85 -10.17
CA GLY A 75 -15.85 5.48 -9.70
C GLY A 75 -15.41 5.19 -8.27
N ALA A 76 -14.65 6.10 -7.63
CA ALA A 76 -14.41 6.04 -6.19
C ALA A 76 -15.67 6.43 -5.40
N ASP A 77 -15.75 5.99 -4.14
CA ASP A 77 -16.73 6.51 -3.18
C ASP A 77 -16.23 7.84 -2.60
N PRO A 78 -17.04 8.92 -2.54
CA PRO A 78 -18.40 9.06 -3.07
C PRO A 78 -18.47 9.13 -4.60
N THR A 79 -19.44 8.43 -5.18
CA THR A 79 -19.60 8.30 -6.65
C THR A 79 -19.94 9.61 -7.36
N GLU A 80 -20.61 10.53 -6.65
CA GLU A 80 -20.87 11.88 -7.15
C GLU A 80 -19.58 12.69 -7.26
N LEU A 81 -19.33 13.27 -8.44
CA LEU A 81 -18.18 14.15 -8.63
C LEU A 81 -18.40 15.49 -7.90
N PRO A 82 -17.34 16.05 -7.29
CA PRO A 82 -17.39 17.39 -6.72
C PRO A 82 -17.53 18.46 -7.80
N LYS A 83 -18.11 19.62 -7.45
CA LYS A 83 -18.21 20.79 -8.34
C LYS A 83 -16.85 21.46 -8.55
N ALA A 84 -16.05 21.51 -7.48
CA ALA A 84 -14.71 22.05 -7.46
C ALA A 84 -13.75 21.03 -6.84
N TRP A 85 -12.59 20.85 -7.46
CA TRP A 85 -11.57 19.89 -7.03
C TRP A 85 -10.17 20.40 -7.38
N ARG A 86 -9.22 20.18 -6.47
CA ARG A 86 -7.79 20.42 -6.69
C ARG A 86 -6.98 19.44 -5.85
N VAL A 87 -5.70 19.29 -6.19
CA VAL A 87 -4.72 18.67 -5.29
C VAL A 87 -4.73 19.41 -3.95
N HIS A 88 -4.92 18.65 -2.88
CA HIS A 88 -5.06 19.15 -1.53
C HIS A 88 -3.73 19.71 -1.04
N PRO A 89 -3.72 20.90 -0.41
CA PRO A 89 -2.49 21.50 0.09
C PRO A 89 -1.81 20.61 1.14
N TRP A 90 -0.51 20.40 1.01
CA TRP A 90 0.28 19.70 2.02
C TRP A 90 0.32 20.50 3.33
N GLY A 91 0.18 19.81 4.46
CA GLY A 91 0.26 20.41 5.80
C GLY A 91 -0.97 21.24 6.23
N SER A 92 -2.05 21.25 5.44
CA SER A 92 -3.33 21.80 5.85
C SER A 92 -3.92 21.05 7.06
N ASP A 93 -4.77 21.74 7.84
CA ASP A 93 -5.52 21.09 8.91
C ASP A 93 -6.47 20.04 8.32
N TRP A 94 -6.33 18.81 8.82
CA TRP A 94 -7.10 17.66 8.39
C TRP A 94 -8.62 17.84 8.57
N TYR A 95 -9.07 18.55 9.60
CA TYR A 95 -10.49 18.72 9.90
C TYR A 95 -11.08 20.00 9.32
N GLN A 96 -10.24 20.89 8.79
CA GLN A 96 -10.67 22.14 8.18
C GLN A 96 -10.99 21.94 6.70
N LEU A 97 -12.18 22.40 6.29
CA LEU A 97 -12.55 22.48 4.88
C LEU A 97 -11.74 23.57 4.17
N GLN A 98 -11.24 23.22 3.00
CA GLN A 98 -10.59 24.18 2.10
C GLN A 98 -11.63 24.93 1.27
N ASP A 99 -11.23 26.05 0.69
CA ASP A 99 -12.06 26.93 -0.14
C ASP A 99 -12.81 26.17 -1.26
N TYR A 100 -12.14 25.25 -1.95
CA TYR A 100 -12.76 24.40 -2.98
C TYR A 100 -13.73 23.34 -2.41
N GLU A 101 -13.51 22.89 -1.17
CA GLU A 101 -14.39 21.94 -0.48
C GLU A 101 -15.66 22.64 0.01
N ILE A 102 -15.55 23.91 0.42
CA ILE A 102 -16.69 24.75 0.81
C ILE A 102 -17.61 24.99 -0.39
N GLU A 103 -17.05 25.23 -1.57
CA GLU A 103 -17.82 25.42 -2.82
C GLU A 103 -18.66 24.20 -3.21
N ASN A 104 -18.19 22.99 -2.88
CA ASN A 104 -18.95 21.77 -3.11
C ASN A 104 -20.26 21.73 -2.31
N GLY A 105 -20.32 22.44 -1.18
CA GLY A 105 -21.54 22.60 -0.37
C GLY A 105 -22.00 21.32 0.33
N ASP A 106 -21.12 20.34 0.50
CA ASP A 106 -21.45 19.08 1.17
C ASP A 106 -21.15 19.18 2.68
N ALA A 107 -22.17 18.94 3.50
CA ALA A 107 -22.06 19.02 4.96
C ALA A 107 -21.27 17.84 5.56
N ALA A 108 -21.16 16.74 4.84
CA ALA A 108 -20.49 15.54 5.32
C ALA A 108 -18.97 15.63 5.08
N LEU A 109 -18.21 15.94 6.14
CA LEU A 109 -16.74 16.01 6.09
C LEU A 109 -16.10 14.77 5.45
N TRP A 110 -16.61 13.57 5.77
CA TRP A 110 -16.05 12.31 5.28
C TRP A 110 -16.00 12.21 3.75
N LYS A 111 -16.96 12.82 3.05
CA LYS A 111 -16.98 12.85 1.58
C LYS A 111 -15.83 13.65 1.01
N HIS A 112 -15.49 14.76 1.65
CA HIS A 112 -14.33 15.56 1.27
C HIS A 112 -13.04 14.79 1.54
N LEU A 113 -12.92 14.15 2.70
CA LEU A 113 -11.73 13.37 3.08
C LEU A 113 -11.39 12.26 2.05
N LEU A 114 -12.40 11.54 1.56
CA LEU A 114 -12.23 10.49 0.54
C LEU A 114 -11.88 11.03 -0.86
N ARG A 115 -12.15 12.31 -1.12
CA ARG A 115 -11.80 12.98 -2.39
C ARG A 115 -10.44 13.68 -2.36
N ARG A 116 -9.85 13.89 -1.18
CA ARG A 116 -8.53 14.51 -1.07
C ARG A 116 -7.48 13.65 -1.76
N ARG A 117 -6.66 14.31 -2.58
CA ARG A 117 -5.43 13.78 -3.16
C ARG A 117 -4.33 14.81 -2.96
N TYR A 118 -3.13 14.40 -2.63
CA TYR A 118 -1.95 15.21 -2.31
C TYR A 118 -0.83 15.00 -3.35
N GLY A 119 -0.99 14.01 -4.23
CA GLY A 119 -0.04 13.74 -5.32
C GLY A 119 1.20 12.97 -4.87
N GLY A 120 1.15 12.26 -3.74
CA GLY A 120 2.27 11.40 -3.37
C GLY A 120 2.43 10.22 -4.33
N ASP A 121 3.67 9.90 -4.70
CA ASP A 121 3.97 8.99 -5.82
C ASP A 121 5.25 8.14 -5.56
N LEU A 122 5.60 7.25 -6.49
CA LEU A 122 6.78 6.38 -6.35
C LEU A 122 8.10 7.16 -6.50
N GLN A 123 8.14 8.22 -7.29
CA GLN A 123 9.33 9.07 -7.43
C GLN A 123 9.64 9.77 -6.09
N GLY A 124 8.62 10.20 -5.35
CA GLY A 124 8.76 10.78 -4.03
C GLY A 124 9.29 9.80 -2.98
N ILE A 125 8.97 8.51 -3.12
CA ILE A 125 9.57 7.45 -2.30
C ILE A 125 11.04 7.26 -2.68
N ILE A 126 11.36 7.20 -3.98
CA ILE A 126 12.74 7.06 -4.49
C ILE A 126 13.62 8.21 -3.98
N ASP A 127 13.14 9.44 -4.05
CA ASP A 127 13.82 10.66 -3.57
C ASP A 127 14.10 10.64 -2.05
N LYS A 128 13.49 9.73 -1.30
CA LYS A 128 13.62 9.60 0.16
C LYS A 128 14.22 8.28 0.61
N LEU A 129 14.75 7.46 -0.30
CA LEU A 129 15.44 6.23 0.08
C LEU A 129 16.64 6.51 0.99
N ASP A 130 17.39 7.59 0.76
CA ASP A 130 18.50 7.99 1.65
C ASP A 130 18.00 8.34 3.07
N TYR A 131 16.88 9.07 3.18
CA TYR A 131 16.25 9.37 4.46
C TYR A 131 15.83 8.09 5.22
N LEU A 132 15.22 7.13 4.51
CA LEU A 132 14.80 5.86 5.11
C LEU A 132 16.00 5.02 5.53
N HIS A 133 17.05 4.99 4.70
CA HIS A 133 18.30 4.29 5.00
C HIS A 133 19.00 4.90 6.23
N ASP A 134 19.10 6.22 6.31
CA ASP A 134 19.73 6.93 7.44
C ASP A 134 18.96 6.74 8.75
N LEU A 135 17.64 6.54 8.68
CA LEU A 135 16.81 6.16 9.82
C LEU A 135 17.05 4.71 10.29
N GLY A 136 17.75 3.90 9.50
CA GLY A 136 18.01 2.48 9.76
C GLY A 136 16.93 1.53 9.25
N ILE A 137 16.03 2.02 8.39
CA ILE A 137 14.99 1.17 7.78
C ILE A 137 15.62 0.22 6.77
N THR A 138 15.22 -1.04 6.82
CA THR A 138 15.77 -2.09 5.94
C THR A 138 14.72 -2.81 5.10
N ALA A 139 13.43 -2.52 5.32
CA ALA A 139 12.33 -3.03 4.51
C ALA A 139 11.19 -2.01 4.44
N ILE A 140 10.57 -1.88 3.26
CA ILE A 140 9.43 -1.01 3.02
C ILE A 140 8.20 -1.88 2.77
N TYR A 141 7.09 -1.53 3.42
CA TYR A 141 5.77 -2.06 3.11
C TYR A 141 4.92 -0.94 2.48
N LEU A 142 4.48 -1.14 1.25
CA LEU A 142 3.61 -0.17 0.56
C LEU A 142 2.15 -0.56 0.76
N ASN A 143 1.30 0.42 1.07
CA ASN A 143 -0.12 0.32 0.75
C ASN A 143 -0.32 0.14 -0.77
N PRO A 144 -1.51 -0.30 -1.24
CA PRO A 144 -1.70 -0.68 -2.63
C PRO A 144 -1.28 0.40 -3.64
N VAL A 145 -0.63 -0.04 -4.72
CA VAL A 145 -0.02 0.82 -5.75
C VAL A 145 -0.58 0.59 -7.15
N PHE A 146 -1.43 -0.41 -7.31
CA PHE A 146 -2.04 -0.73 -8.61
C PHE A 146 -3.22 0.19 -8.90
N ASP A 147 -3.56 0.29 -10.18
CA ASP A 147 -4.61 1.18 -10.70
C ASP A 147 -5.93 1.04 -9.94
N SER A 148 -6.42 2.18 -9.44
CA SER A 148 -7.65 2.27 -8.67
C SER A 148 -8.10 3.74 -8.49
N PRO A 149 -9.42 4.02 -8.57
CA PRO A 149 -9.91 5.39 -8.48
C PRO A 149 -9.83 5.99 -7.07
N SER A 150 -9.82 5.18 -6.01
CA SER A 150 -9.71 5.70 -4.64
C SER A 150 -8.30 6.18 -4.28
N LEU A 151 -8.19 6.95 -3.19
CA LEU A 151 -6.88 7.33 -2.65
C LEU A 151 -6.11 6.15 -2.07
N HIS A 152 -6.81 5.14 -1.56
CA HIS A 152 -6.21 4.02 -0.82
C HIS A 152 -5.95 2.80 -1.69
N LYS A 153 -6.55 2.76 -2.88
CA LYS A 153 -6.32 1.77 -3.94
C LYS A 153 -6.63 0.32 -3.57
N TYR A 154 -7.56 0.11 -2.64
CA TYR A 154 -7.99 -1.24 -2.24
C TYR A 154 -9.10 -1.80 -3.15
N ASP A 155 -9.75 -0.90 -3.89
CA ASP A 155 -10.69 -1.10 -4.98
C ASP A 155 -9.94 -1.17 -6.32
N GLY A 156 -9.02 -2.13 -6.43
CA GLY A 156 -8.18 -2.30 -7.62
C GLY A 156 -9.00 -2.48 -8.88
N ALA A 157 -8.85 -1.55 -9.83
CA ALA A 157 -9.43 -1.61 -11.17
C ALA A 157 -8.62 -2.53 -12.08
N SER A 158 -7.29 -2.52 -11.94
CA SER A 158 -6.37 -3.43 -12.60
C SER A 158 -5.21 -3.79 -11.67
N TYR A 159 -4.77 -5.05 -11.70
CA TYR A 159 -3.59 -5.52 -10.96
C TYR A 159 -2.34 -5.67 -11.84
N HIS A 160 -2.47 -5.37 -13.14
CA HIS A 160 -1.38 -5.54 -14.11
C HIS A 160 -0.52 -4.30 -14.26
N HIS A 161 -1.00 -3.14 -13.80
CA HIS A 161 -0.36 -1.84 -14.00
C HIS A 161 -0.33 -1.04 -12.71
N ILE A 162 0.72 -0.23 -12.56
CA ILE A 162 0.81 0.77 -11.50
C ILE A 162 -0.25 1.83 -11.76
N ASP A 163 -0.79 2.40 -10.69
CA ASP A 163 -1.71 3.50 -10.83
C ASP A 163 -1.07 4.65 -11.62
N PRO A 164 -1.76 5.21 -12.63
CA PRO A 164 -1.22 6.29 -13.44
C PRO A 164 -0.75 7.50 -12.63
N ASN A 165 -1.29 7.71 -11.42
CA ASN A 165 -0.89 8.82 -10.56
C ASN A 165 0.30 8.52 -9.65
N PHE A 166 0.86 7.30 -9.70
CA PHE A 166 2.01 6.88 -8.91
C PHE A 166 3.23 6.55 -9.78
N GLY A 167 3.01 6.08 -11.00
CA GLY A 167 4.05 5.62 -11.92
C GLY A 167 4.67 6.72 -12.79
N PRO A 168 5.80 6.43 -13.44
CA PRO A 168 6.50 7.39 -14.31
C PRO A 168 5.89 7.53 -15.72
N ASP A 169 4.94 6.68 -16.11
CA ASP A 169 4.30 6.73 -17.45
C ASP A 169 2.76 6.79 -17.34
N PRO A 170 2.20 7.89 -16.80
CA PRO A 170 0.75 8.08 -16.72
C PRO A 170 0.05 7.97 -18.08
N LYS A 171 0.74 8.27 -19.19
CA LYS A 171 0.14 8.20 -20.53
C LYS A 171 0.00 6.75 -20.99
N GLY A 172 1.05 5.95 -20.83
CA GLY A 172 1.02 4.53 -21.14
C GLY A 172 0.02 3.78 -20.29
N ASP A 173 0.02 4.04 -18.98
CA ASP A 173 -0.85 3.34 -18.02
C ASP A 173 -2.36 3.61 -18.29
N ARG A 174 -2.72 4.77 -18.84
CA ARG A 174 -4.11 5.14 -19.20
C ARG A 174 -4.61 4.58 -20.54
N LEU A 175 -3.74 4.01 -21.36
CA LEU A 175 -4.10 3.49 -22.70
C LEU A 175 -4.46 2.00 -22.69
N LEU A 176 -4.44 1.36 -21.52
CA LEU A 176 -4.64 -0.07 -21.31
C LEU A 176 -6.04 -0.36 -20.77
#